data_AF-A0A8T5J0J1-F1
#
_entry.id   AF-A0A8T5J0J1-F1
#
_cell.length_a   1.000
_cell.length_b   1.000
_cell.length_c   1.000
_cell.angle_alpha   90.00
_cell.angle_beta   90.00
_cell.angle_gamma   90.00
#
_symmetry.space_group_name_H-M   'P 1'
#
loop_
_entity.id
_entity.type
_entity.pdbx_description
1 polymer ?
#
loop_
_entity_poly.entity_id
_entity_poly.type
_entity_poly.pdbx_seq_one_letter_code
_entity_poly.pdbx_strand_id
1 'polypeptide(L)'
;MFRLLKEHLKYHVITNFPKSYPKYKKFLANVIFLTSKIIIHPRKNFLRNRDLIKARLILKKGDIILIGDLQEASSILLKGGVTHVALHIGNKKFIHAVADGVTYSTLHHMFTKYDTIVILRLPKKTENKRKIIKNAIKFAESQLGKPYDFDFSPGAKKFFCTELINSAYRHAGHKTKLSNFGKFRTFTEKIEKHIVTAPKALTPEHFIKGNFKVVFLSHNLSIEKGNLKYIGEHPKTLRKKVIKRYNDKIKINCTKKKHNSN
;
A
#
# COMPACT_ATOMS: atom_id res chain seq x y z
N MET A 1 12.10 21.46 -17.60
CA MET A 1 11.31 20.20 -17.50
C MET A 1 12.16 18.96 -17.17
N PHE A 2 13.40 18.84 -17.67
CA PHE A 2 14.31 17.73 -17.34
C PHE A 2 14.98 17.81 -15.94
N ARG A 3 14.99 18.99 -15.29
CA ARG A 3 15.63 19.20 -13.98
C ARG A 3 14.84 18.62 -12.79
N LEU A 4 13.55 18.31 -12.97
CA LEU A 4 12.68 17.70 -11.93
C LEU A 4 12.67 16.16 -11.96
N LEU A 5 13.18 15.54 -13.03
CA LEU A 5 13.33 14.08 -13.12
C LEU A 5 14.61 13.57 -12.42
N LYS A 6 15.58 14.45 -12.16
CA LYS A 6 16.90 14.08 -11.63
C LYS A 6 16.93 13.80 -10.12
N GLU A 7 15.89 14.16 -9.38
CA GLU A 7 15.82 13.92 -7.92
C GLU A 7 15.07 12.65 -7.51
N HIS A 8 14.39 11.97 -8.44
CA HIS A 8 13.47 10.88 -8.08
C HIS A 8 14.06 9.46 -8.11
N LEU A 9 15.31 9.31 -8.52
CA LEU A 9 16.07 8.06 -8.39
C LEU A 9 17.23 8.26 -7.42
N LYS A 10 16.95 8.64 -6.17
CA LYS A 10 17.91 8.34 -5.10
C LYS A 10 17.98 6.82 -5.00
N TYR A 11 19.03 6.24 -5.57
CA TYR A 11 19.38 4.83 -5.45
C TYR A 11 19.54 4.51 -3.96
N HIS A 12 18.43 4.15 -3.34
CA HIS A 12 18.39 3.81 -1.94
C HIS A 12 18.67 2.32 -1.82
N VAL A 13 19.83 1.99 -1.26
CA VAL A 13 20.18 0.62 -0.92
C VAL A 13 19.64 0.35 0.48
N ILE A 14 18.90 -0.74 0.63
CA ILE A 14 18.43 -1.18 1.94
C ILE A 14 19.67 -1.60 2.73
N THR A 15 19.91 -0.93 3.85
CA THR A 15 21.05 -1.24 4.74
C THR A 15 20.59 -1.86 6.06
N ASN A 16 19.33 -1.68 6.44
CA ASN A 16 18.76 -2.18 7.69
C ASN A 16 18.38 -3.66 7.60
N PHE A 17 19.37 -4.53 7.35
CA PHE A 17 19.20 -5.97 7.44
C PHE A 17 19.67 -6.48 8.81
N PRO A 18 19.07 -7.55 9.37
CA PRO A 18 19.61 -8.19 10.56
C PRO A 18 21.08 -8.61 10.37
N LYS A 19 21.87 -8.58 11.45
CA LYS A 19 23.29 -8.97 11.43
C LYS A 19 23.51 -10.37 10.85
N SER A 20 22.61 -11.31 11.16
CA SER A 20 22.66 -12.70 10.69
C SER A 20 22.04 -12.93 9.30
N TYR A 21 21.66 -11.88 8.56
CA TYR A 21 20.98 -12.04 7.26
C TYR A 21 21.98 -12.44 6.15
N PRO A 22 21.75 -13.52 5.38
CA PRO A 22 22.70 -14.01 4.38
C PRO A 22 23.01 -12.97 3.28
N LYS A 23 24.28 -12.87 2.85
CA LYS A 23 24.73 -11.88 1.86
C LYS A 23 23.97 -11.98 0.52
N TYR A 24 23.74 -13.20 0.02
CA TYR A 24 23.00 -13.42 -1.23
C TYR A 24 21.54 -12.94 -1.14
N LYS A 25 20.90 -13.09 0.03
CA LYS A 25 19.56 -12.56 0.28
C LYS A 25 19.53 -11.03 0.36
N LYS A 26 20.55 -10.41 0.96
CA LYS A 26 20.71 -8.93 0.94
C LYS A 26 20.80 -8.40 -0.48
N PHE A 27 21.59 -9.05 -1.32
CA PHE A 27 21.74 -8.69 -2.72
C PHE A 27 20.40 -8.84 -3.46
N LEU A 28 19.76 -10.00 -3.37
CA LEU A 28 18.47 -10.26 -4.02
C LEU A 28 17.39 -9.27 -3.56
N ALA A 29 17.30 -8.96 -2.26
CA ALA A 29 16.35 -7.98 -1.73
C ALA A 29 16.58 -6.58 -2.31
N ASN A 30 17.85 -6.16 -2.48
CA ASN A 30 18.16 -4.88 -3.13
C ASN A 30 17.84 -4.89 -4.62
N VAL A 31 18.09 -5.99 -5.34
CA VAL A 31 17.69 -6.12 -6.76
C VAL A 31 16.17 -6.04 -6.91
N ILE A 32 15.43 -6.80 -6.09
CA ILE A 32 13.96 -6.75 -6.06
C ILE A 32 13.47 -5.35 -5.72
N PHE A 33 14.07 -4.68 -4.73
CA PHE A 33 13.68 -3.33 -4.34
C PHE A 33 13.90 -2.32 -5.47
N LEU A 34 15.09 -2.33 -6.08
CA LEU A 34 15.44 -1.43 -7.19
C LEU A 34 14.50 -1.65 -8.38
N THR A 35 14.21 -2.91 -8.72
CA THR A 35 13.28 -3.25 -9.79
C THR A 35 11.82 -2.93 -9.46
N SER A 36 11.40 -3.10 -8.21
CA SER A 36 10.03 -2.77 -7.76
C SER A 36 9.76 -1.26 -7.76
N LYS A 37 10.79 -0.46 -7.49
CA LYS A 37 10.76 1.01 -7.50
C LYS A 37 10.87 1.62 -8.89
N ILE A 38 10.95 0.80 -9.94
CA ILE A 38 10.85 1.29 -11.30
C ILE A 38 9.45 1.90 -11.45
N ILE A 39 9.42 3.24 -11.47
CA ILE A 39 8.22 4.02 -11.75
C ILE A 39 7.81 3.65 -13.16
N ILE A 40 6.67 2.97 -13.30
CA ILE A 40 6.21 2.53 -14.62
C ILE A 40 5.88 3.76 -15.43
N HIS A 41 5.09 4.70 -14.89
CA HIS A 41 4.73 5.96 -15.54
C HIS A 41 4.65 7.12 -14.52
N PRO A 42 5.31 8.27 -14.75
CA PRO A 42 5.11 9.47 -13.93
C PRO A 42 3.71 10.04 -14.19
N ARG A 43 2.92 10.22 -13.13
CA ARG A 43 1.57 10.81 -13.23
C ARG A 43 1.23 11.61 -11.97
N LYS A 44 0.22 12.46 -12.07
CA LYS A 44 -0.33 13.18 -10.91
C LYS A 44 -1.03 12.22 -9.96
N ASN A 45 -0.91 12.47 -8.66
CA ASN A 45 -1.63 11.76 -7.59
C ASN A 45 -3.13 11.70 -7.91
N PHE A 46 -3.74 10.53 -7.78
CA PHE A 46 -5.15 10.31 -8.10
C PHE A 46 -6.14 10.73 -7.03
N LEU A 47 -5.69 11.14 -5.84
CA LEU A 47 -6.55 11.72 -4.81
C LEU A 47 -6.94 13.16 -5.17
N ARG A 48 -8.20 13.51 -4.90
CA ARG A 48 -8.67 14.90 -4.99
C ARG A 48 -8.44 15.61 -3.66
N ASN A 49 -8.31 16.94 -3.70
CA ASN A 49 -8.26 17.76 -2.48
C ASN A 49 -9.43 17.47 -1.52
N ARG A 50 -10.63 17.17 -2.07
CA ARG A 50 -11.81 16.78 -1.29
C ARG A 50 -11.61 15.48 -0.50
N ASP A 51 -10.91 14.49 -1.07
CA ASP A 51 -10.57 13.25 -0.37
C ASP A 51 -9.64 13.55 0.80
N LEU A 52 -8.61 14.37 0.58
CA LEU A 52 -7.62 14.74 1.59
C LEU A 52 -8.27 15.48 2.76
N ILE A 53 -9.13 16.45 2.46
CA ILE A 53 -9.87 17.22 3.48
C ILE A 53 -10.78 16.30 4.29
N LYS A 54 -11.60 15.47 3.63
CA LYS A 54 -12.52 14.53 4.31
C LYS A 54 -11.77 13.50 5.14
N ALA A 55 -10.72 12.89 4.59
CA ALA A 55 -9.87 11.94 5.28
C ALA A 55 -9.26 12.57 6.53
N ARG A 56 -8.68 13.77 6.42
CA ARG A 56 -8.11 14.50 7.56
C ARG A 56 -9.12 14.81 8.65
N LEU A 57 -10.35 15.21 8.28
CA LEU A 57 -11.40 15.54 9.25
C LEU A 57 -11.95 14.30 9.97
N ILE A 58 -11.99 13.15 9.30
CA ILE A 58 -12.54 11.91 9.87
C ILE A 58 -11.50 11.15 10.69
N LEU A 59 -10.20 11.26 10.36
CA LEU A 59 -9.12 10.47 10.94
C LEU A 59 -9.01 10.65 12.47
N LYS A 60 -8.87 9.53 13.19
CA LYS A 60 -8.73 9.48 14.66
C LYS A 60 -7.55 8.60 15.06
N LYS A 61 -6.99 8.84 16.24
CA LYS A 61 -5.94 8.00 16.82
C LYS A 61 -6.44 6.55 16.94
N GLY A 62 -5.63 5.58 16.52
CA GLY A 62 -6.01 4.18 16.46
C GLY A 62 -6.84 3.80 15.23
N ASP A 63 -6.85 4.64 14.20
CA ASP A 63 -7.33 4.24 12.88
C ASP A 63 -6.22 3.55 12.10
N ILE A 64 -6.62 2.59 11.25
CA ILE A 64 -5.75 1.95 10.28
C ILE A 64 -5.99 2.62 8.93
N ILE A 65 -4.93 3.00 8.24
CA ILE A 65 -5.01 3.52 6.88
C ILE A 65 -4.49 2.47 5.90
N LEU A 66 -5.29 2.12 4.90
CA LEU A 66 -4.84 1.35 3.75
C LEU A 66 -4.63 2.33 2.61
N ILE A 67 -3.49 2.23 1.93
CA ILE A 67 -3.10 3.16 0.87
C ILE A 67 -2.57 2.38 -0.33
N GLY A 68 -2.84 2.88 -1.53
CA GLY A 68 -2.36 2.30 -2.78
C GLY A 68 -1.37 3.23 -3.46
N ASP A 69 -0.16 2.74 -3.68
CA ASP A 69 0.77 3.32 -4.65
C ASP A 69 0.58 2.57 -5.96
N LEU A 70 -0.04 3.23 -6.94
CA LEU A 70 -0.34 2.64 -8.24
C LEU A 70 0.67 3.09 -9.32
N GLN A 71 1.82 3.65 -8.89
CA GLN A 71 2.91 4.13 -9.76
C GLN A 71 4.05 3.09 -9.89
N GLU A 72 4.21 2.23 -8.89
CA GLU A 72 5.29 1.23 -8.80
C GLU A 72 4.91 -0.12 -9.42
N ALA A 73 5.89 -0.86 -9.95
CA ALA A 73 5.68 -2.19 -10.53
C ALA A 73 5.12 -3.21 -9.52
N SER A 74 5.42 -3.01 -8.23
CA SER A 74 4.85 -3.78 -7.11
C SER A 74 3.31 -3.73 -7.08
N SER A 75 2.71 -2.63 -7.54
CA SER A 75 1.25 -2.46 -7.61
C SER A 75 0.58 -3.29 -8.70
N ILE A 76 1.34 -3.77 -9.70
CA ILE A 76 0.83 -4.70 -10.71
C ILE A 76 0.75 -6.11 -10.13
N LEU A 77 1.72 -6.47 -9.28
CA LEU A 77 1.77 -7.79 -8.64
C LEU A 77 0.67 -7.94 -7.58
N LEU A 78 0.43 -6.87 -6.81
CA LEU A 78 -0.70 -6.77 -5.89
C LEU A 78 -1.91 -6.27 -6.70
N LYS A 79 -2.77 -7.16 -7.22
CA LYS A 79 -3.96 -6.86 -8.05
C LYS A 79 -5.04 -5.97 -7.37
N GLY A 80 -4.71 -5.26 -6.30
CA GLY A 80 -5.61 -4.55 -5.42
C GLY A 80 -5.52 -3.03 -5.49
N GLY A 81 -6.57 -2.36 -5.01
CA GLY A 81 -6.64 -0.91 -4.95
C GLY A 81 -5.78 -0.28 -3.84
N VAL A 82 -5.18 -1.10 -2.98
CA VAL A 82 -4.31 -0.73 -1.86
C VAL A 82 -3.11 -1.68 -1.77
N THR A 83 -1.93 -1.13 -1.50
CA THR A 83 -0.65 -1.87 -1.51
C THR A 83 0.07 -1.81 -0.16
N HIS A 84 -0.34 -0.90 0.74
CA HIS A 84 0.34 -0.67 2.01
C HIS A 84 -0.65 -0.38 3.14
N VAL A 85 -0.19 -0.54 4.38
CA VAL A 85 -0.98 -0.23 5.59
C VAL A 85 -0.14 0.49 6.65
N ALA A 86 -0.77 1.40 7.37
CA ALA A 86 -0.17 2.09 8.51
C ALA A 86 -1.18 2.30 9.64
N LEU A 87 -0.68 2.50 10.86
CA LEU A 87 -1.48 2.82 12.04
C LEU A 87 -1.33 4.31 12.39
N HIS A 88 -2.45 5.04 12.46
CA HIS A 88 -2.44 6.43 12.88
C HIS A 88 -2.30 6.54 14.41
N ILE A 89 -1.19 7.11 14.87
CA ILE A 89 -0.86 7.21 16.30
C ILE A 89 -1.28 8.53 16.95
N GLY A 90 -1.88 9.43 16.16
CA GLY A 90 -2.21 10.81 16.56
C GLY A 90 -1.19 11.82 16.05
N ASN A 91 -1.43 13.10 16.30
CA ASN A 91 -0.53 14.21 15.93
C ASN A 91 -0.06 14.18 14.46
N LYS A 92 -0.95 13.77 13.53
CA LYS A 92 -0.65 13.65 12.09
C LYS A 92 0.51 12.67 11.78
N LYS A 93 0.78 11.71 12.67
CA LYS A 93 1.83 10.70 12.54
C LYS A 93 1.24 9.31 12.37
N PHE A 94 1.95 8.50 11.62
CA PHE A 94 1.65 7.10 11.34
C PHE A 94 2.87 6.26 11.65
N ILE A 95 2.63 5.02 12.10
CA ILE A 95 3.67 4.00 12.22
C ILE A 95 3.39 2.88 11.22
N HIS A 96 4.43 2.41 10.55
CA HIS A 96 4.37 1.37 9.52
C HIS A 96 5.72 0.69 9.32
N ALA A 97 5.71 -0.50 8.73
CA ALA A 97 6.92 -1.19 8.29
C ALA A 97 7.09 -1.01 6.78
N VAL A 98 8.17 -0.36 6.36
CA VAL A 98 8.59 -0.21 4.94
C VAL A 98 9.94 -0.90 4.74
N ALA A 99 10.50 -0.90 3.53
CA ALA A 99 11.79 -1.55 3.25
C ALA A 99 12.93 -1.18 4.22
N ASP A 100 12.91 0.03 4.76
CA ASP A 100 13.90 0.52 5.74
C ASP A 100 13.64 0.07 7.19
N GLY A 101 12.56 -0.68 7.40
CA GLY A 101 12.11 -1.15 8.70
C GLY A 101 10.87 -0.43 9.23
N VAL A 102 10.61 -0.63 10.52
CA VAL A 102 9.50 0.02 11.24
C VAL A 102 9.88 1.47 11.55
N THR A 103 9.12 2.40 11.00
CA THR A 103 9.41 3.83 11.09
C THR A 103 8.13 4.66 11.23
N TYR A 104 8.29 5.97 11.39
CA TYR A 104 7.21 6.92 11.34
C TYR A 104 7.05 7.54 9.94
N SER A 105 5.82 7.91 9.61
CA SER A 105 5.51 8.77 8.48
C SER A 105 4.53 9.86 8.88
N THR A 106 4.51 10.95 8.12
CA THR A 106 3.58 12.07 8.33
C THR A 106 2.33 11.91 7.49
N LEU A 107 1.25 12.58 7.91
CA LEU A 107 0.02 12.73 7.12
C LEU A 107 0.30 13.34 5.75
N HIS A 108 1.19 14.35 5.70
CA HIS A 108 1.58 14.98 4.44
C HIS A 108 2.17 13.96 3.48
N HIS A 109 3.13 13.15 3.94
CA HIS A 109 3.75 12.11 3.12
C HIS A 109 2.72 11.07 2.64
N MET A 110 1.81 10.62 3.52
CA MET A 110 0.76 9.68 3.17
C MET A 110 -0.21 10.23 2.12
N PHE A 111 -0.44 11.53 2.10
CA PHE A 111 -1.45 12.16 1.24
C PHE A 111 -0.87 12.66 -0.09
N THR A 112 0.44 12.84 -0.17
CA THR A 112 1.11 13.29 -1.40
C THR A 112 1.66 12.14 -2.22
N LYS A 113 2.10 11.05 -1.57
CA LYS A 113 2.71 9.91 -2.25
C LYS A 113 1.70 8.93 -2.86
N TYR A 114 0.60 8.66 -2.16
CA TYR A 114 -0.30 7.56 -2.51
C TYR A 114 -1.54 8.02 -3.27
N ASP A 115 -2.07 7.13 -4.11
CA ASP A 115 -3.16 7.40 -5.06
C ASP A 115 -4.56 7.06 -4.52
N THR A 116 -4.64 6.22 -3.50
CA THR A 116 -5.90 5.74 -2.93
C THR A 116 -5.80 5.71 -1.40
N ILE A 117 -6.94 5.91 -0.72
CA ILE A 117 -7.02 5.88 0.75
C ILE A 117 -8.28 5.15 1.20
N VAL A 118 -8.10 4.23 2.13
CA VAL A 118 -9.16 3.65 2.97
C VAL A 118 -8.81 3.91 4.42
N ILE A 119 -9.78 4.37 5.22
CA ILE A 119 -9.61 4.46 6.68
C ILE A 119 -10.51 3.42 7.33
N LEU A 120 -9.89 2.57 8.14
CA LEU A 120 -10.55 1.58 8.97
C LEU A 120 -10.46 1.97 10.44
N ARG A 121 -11.49 1.62 11.21
CA ARG A 121 -11.60 1.94 12.64
C ARG A 121 -12.15 0.74 13.39
N LEU A 122 -11.72 0.56 14.64
CA LEU A 122 -12.39 -0.39 15.53
C LEU A 122 -13.91 -0.13 15.58
N PRO A 123 -14.75 -1.17 15.55
CA PRO A 123 -16.20 -1.02 15.69
C PRO A 123 -16.60 -0.15 16.91
N LYS A 124 -17.79 0.43 16.87
CA LYS A 124 -18.29 1.27 17.99
C LYS A 124 -18.49 0.43 19.25
N LYS A 125 -19.00 -0.80 19.10
CA LYS A 125 -19.30 -1.76 20.19
C LYS A 125 -18.08 -2.54 20.70
N THR A 126 -16.86 -2.15 20.34
CA THR A 126 -15.65 -2.82 20.84
C THR A 126 -15.45 -2.45 22.31
N GLU A 127 -15.53 -3.44 23.20
CA GLU A 127 -15.19 -3.28 24.62
C GLU A 127 -13.75 -2.83 24.80
N ASN A 128 -13.50 -2.02 25.84
CA ASN A 128 -12.16 -1.54 26.16
C ASN A 128 -11.42 -0.86 25.00
N LYS A 129 -12.15 -0.31 24.02
CA LYS A 129 -11.60 0.28 22.78
C LYS A 129 -10.43 1.23 23.00
N ARG A 130 -10.52 2.12 23.99
CA ARG A 130 -9.43 3.06 24.31
C ARG A 130 -8.17 2.34 24.78
N LYS A 131 -8.30 1.32 25.64
CA LYS A 131 -7.19 0.49 26.12
C LYS A 131 -6.57 -0.30 24.97
N ILE A 132 -7.39 -0.88 24.09
CA ILE A 132 -6.92 -1.58 22.89
C ILE A 132 -6.10 -0.63 22.00
N ILE A 133 -6.61 0.57 21.71
CA ILE A 133 -5.89 1.56 20.89
C ILE A 133 -4.56 1.93 21.54
N LYS A 134 -4.54 2.22 22.84
CA LYS A 134 -3.32 2.56 23.58
C LYS A 134 -2.29 1.45 23.51
N ASN A 135 -2.71 0.20 23.74
CA ASN A 135 -1.82 -0.96 23.75
C ASN A 135 -1.32 -1.31 22.34
N ALA A 136 -2.15 -1.19 21.32
CA ALA A 136 -1.75 -1.44 19.93
C ALA A 136 -0.68 -0.43 19.49
N ILE A 137 -0.86 0.85 19.83
CA ILE A 137 0.12 1.90 19.55
C ILE A 137 1.42 1.63 20.31
N LYS A 138 1.34 1.35 21.62
CA LYS A 138 2.52 1.03 22.44
C LYS A 138 3.30 -0.17 21.87
N PHE A 139 2.59 -1.21 21.43
CA PHE A 139 3.21 -2.36 20.80
C PHE A 139 3.91 -1.98 19.49
N ALA A 140 3.23 -1.23 18.61
CA ALA A 140 3.81 -0.83 17.34
C ALA A 140 5.06 0.04 17.55
N GLU A 141 5.01 0.98 18.50
CA GLU A 141 6.15 1.84 18.86
C GLU A 141 7.33 1.05 19.42
N SER A 142 7.09 -0.01 20.20
CA SER A 142 8.19 -0.88 20.66
C SER A 142 8.81 -1.73 19.55
N GLN A 143 8.27 -1.69 18.33
CA GLN A 143 8.87 -2.32 17.15
C GLN A 143 9.72 -1.34 16.31
N LEU A 144 9.80 -0.06 16.66
CA LEU A 144 10.57 0.93 15.88
C LEU A 144 12.02 0.48 15.64
N GLY A 145 12.51 0.72 14.43
CA GLY A 145 13.85 0.33 13.99
C GLY A 145 13.99 -1.14 13.59
N LYS A 146 13.02 -2.01 13.92
CA LYS A 146 13.07 -3.41 13.47
C LYS A 146 13.08 -3.49 11.95
N PRO A 147 13.89 -4.39 11.37
CA PRO A 147 14.04 -4.51 9.93
C PRO A 147 12.78 -5.05 9.26
N TYR A 148 12.64 -4.76 7.96
CA TYR A 148 11.54 -5.26 7.15
C TYR A 148 11.67 -6.77 6.90
N ASP A 149 10.54 -7.47 6.86
CA ASP A 149 10.53 -8.88 6.47
C ASP A 149 10.30 -9.07 4.96
N PHE A 150 11.39 -9.13 4.19
CA PHE A 150 11.35 -9.43 2.75
C PHE A 150 11.04 -10.90 2.46
N ASP A 151 11.29 -11.81 3.40
CA ASP A 151 11.01 -13.24 3.22
C ASP A 151 9.55 -13.56 3.57
N PHE A 152 8.78 -12.62 4.13
CA PHE A 152 7.45 -12.83 4.69
C PHE A 152 7.43 -14.06 5.60
N SER A 153 8.41 -14.13 6.49
CA SER A 153 8.61 -15.25 7.40
C SER A 153 7.85 -15.03 8.71
N PRO A 154 7.34 -16.09 9.36
CA PRO A 154 6.73 -15.93 10.66
C PRO A 154 7.79 -15.59 11.72
N GLY A 155 7.57 -14.53 12.51
CA GLY A 155 8.38 -14.24 13.69
C GLY A 155 8.38 -12.78 14.11
N ALA A 156 8.77 -12.49 15.37
CA ALA A 156 8.75 -11.13 15.92
C ALA A 156 10.04 -10.31 15.68
N LYS A 157 10.99 -10.85 14.90
CA LYS A 157 12.30 -10.21 14.65
C LYS A 157 12.28 -9.24 13.47
N LYS A 158 11.30 -9.37 12.59
CA LYS A 158 11.09 -8.55 11.40
C LYS A 158 9.59 -8.35 11.22
N PHE A 159 9.18 -7.32 10.49
CA PHE A 159 7.77 -7.12 10.16
C PHE A 159 7.62 -6.65 8.72
N PHE A 160 6.58 -7.13 8.04
CA PHE A 160 5.98 -6.42 6.91
C PHE A 160 4.76 -5.61 7.36
N CYS A 161 4.27 -4.73 6.49
CA CYS A 161 3.33 -3.66 6.88
C CYS A 161 2.05 -4.18 7.54
N THR A 162 1.42 -5.19 6.96
CA THR A 162 0.17 -5.80 7.46
C THR A 162 0.39 -6.65 8.70
N GLU A 163 1.53 -7.35 8.80
CA GLU A 163 1.89 -8.11 9.99
C GLU A 163 2.06 -7.20 11.20
N LEU A 164 2.77 -6.08 11.06
CA LEU A 164 2.97 -5.12 12.16
C LEU A 164 1.62 -4.68 12.74
N ILE A 165 0.70 -4.24 11.88
CA ILE A 165 -0.58 -3.69 12.32
C ILE A 165 -1.50 -4.79 12.87
N ASN A 166 -1.58 -5.96 12.22
CA ASN A 166 -2.39 -7.06 12.74
C ASN A 166 -1.86 -7.55 14.10
N SER A 167 -0.53 -7.66 14.24
CA SER A 167 0.12 -8.06 15.49
C SER A 167 -0.11 -7.04 16.60
N ALA A 168 -0.07 -5.73 16.30
CA ALA A 168 -0.37 -4.68 17.26
C ALA A 168 -1.78 -4.80 17.85
N TYR A 169 -2.80 -4.96 17.02
CA TYR A 169 -4.18 -5.11 17.52
C TYR A 169 -4.41 -6.45 18.22
N ARG A 170 -3.81 -7.54 17.74
CA ARG A 170 -3.89 -8.85 18.42
C ARG A 170 -3.22 -8.82 19.80
N HIS A 171 -2.03 -8.24 19.91
CA HIS A 171 -1.33 -8.05 21.19
C HIS A 171 -2.14 -7.18 22.15
N ALA A 172 -2.87 -6.20 21.62
CA ALA A 172 -3.76 -5.34 22.40
C ALA A 172 -5.07 -6.03 22.86
N GLY A 173 -5.30 -7.29 22.50
CA GLY A 173 -6.50 -8.06 22.87
C GLY A 173 -7.66 -7.95 21.87
N HIS A 174 -7.46 -7.34 20.70
CA HIS A 174 -8.51 -7.26 19.67
C HIS A 174 -8.52 -8.51 18.78
N LYS A 175 -9.69 -9.14 18.66
CA LYS A 175 -9.91 -10.27 17.75
C LYS A 175 -10.11 -9.73 16.32
N THR A 176 -9.02 -9.58 15.57
CA THR A 176 -9.03 -9.01 14.21
C THR A 176 -9.69 -9.90 13.16
N LYS A 177 -9.81 -11.21 13.42
CA LYS A 177 -10.24 -12.24 12.44
C LYS A 177 -9.30 -12.37 11.21
N LEU A 178 -8.06 -11.88 11.32
CA LEU A 178 -7.05 -11.94 10.26
C LEU A 178 -5.90 -12.86 10.67
N SER A 179 -5.45 -13.72 9.75
CA SER A 179 -4.22 -14.48 9.88
C SER A 179 -3.07 -13.79 9.13
N ASN A 180 -1.89 -13.69 9.75
CA ASN A 180 -0.70 -13.10 9.09
C ASN A 180 -0.23 -13.93 7.88
N PHE A 181 -0.47 -15.25 7.95
CA PHE A 181 -0.10 -16.21 6.92
C PHE A 181 -1.27 -17.16 6.65
N GLY A 182 -1.48 -17.52 5.39
CA GLY A 182 -2.41 -18.59 5.00
C GLY A 182 -1.88 -19.99 5.38
N LYS A 183 -2.77 -20.99 5.41
CA LYS A 183 -2.38 -22.40 5.63
C LYS A 183 -1.72 -22.96 4.35
N PHE A 184 -0.60 -23.69 4.50
CA PHE A 184 0.01 -24.49 3.44
C PHE A 184 -0.68 -25.85 3.43
N ARG A 185 -1.35 -26.20 2.33
CA ARG A 185 -2.18 -27.41 2.24
C ARG A 185 -1.52 -28.50 1.38
N THR A 186 -0.65 -28.17 0.44
CA THR A 186 -0.04 -29.17 -0.47
C THR A 186 1.49 -29.28 -0.32
N PHE A 187 2.04 -30.41 -0.74
CA PHE A 187 3.47 -30.73 -0.65
C PHE A 187 4.33 -29.83 -1.57
N THR A 188 3.80 -29.43 -2.73
CA THR A 188 4.44 -28.47 -3.66
C THR A 188 4.53 -27.06 -3.05
N GLU A 189 3.49 -26.60 -2.35
CA GLU A 189 3.49 -25.31 -1.64
C GLU A 189 4.51 -25.28 -0.47
N LYS A 190 4.86 -26.44 0.11
CA LYS A 190 5.92 -26.53 1.13
C LYS A 190 7.32 -26.34 0.53
N ILE A 191 7.51 -26.73 -0.74
CA ILE A 191 8.76 -26.52 -1.48
C ILE A 191 8.86 -25.04 -1.90
N GLU A 192 7.77 -24.43 -2.38
CA GLU A 192 7.70 -22.99 -2.70
C GLU A 192 7.97 -22.07 -1.50
N LYS A 193 7.69 -22.53 -0.26
CA LYS A 193 8.02 -21.82 0.98
C LYS A 193 9.52 -21.46 1.08
N HIS A 194 10.41 -22.23 0.46
CA HIS A 194 11.85 -21.94 0.46
C HIS A 194 12.24 -20.81 -0.51
N ILE A 195 11.37 -20.47 -1.47
CA ILE A 195 11.67 -19.52 -2.53
C ILE A 195 10.92 -18.19 -2.34
N VAL A 196 9.59 -18.19 -2.06
CA VAL A 196 8.82 -16.96 -1.81
C VAL A 196 7.57 -17.22 -0.93
N THR A 197 7.56 -16.77 0.33
CA THR A 197 6.37 -16.83 1.22
C THR A 197 5.33 -15.73 0.96
N ALA A 198 5.66 -14.76 0.10
CA ALA A 198 4.85 -13.58 -0.23
C ALA A 198 3.41 -13.87 -0.70
N PRO A 199 3.10 -14.91 -1.50
CA PRO A 199 1.74 -15.13 -2.00
C PRO A 199 0.72 -15.44 -0.91
N LYS A 200 1.17 -15.94 0.26
CA LYS A 200 0.30 -16.31 1.39
C LYS A 200 0.35 -15.31 2.54
N ALA A 201 1.09 -14.22 2.39
CA ALA A 201 1.15 -13.14 3.36
C ALA A 201 -0.17 -12.36 3.39
N LEU A 202 -0.54 -11.86 4.56
CA LEU A 202 -1.71 -11.00 4.74
C LEU A 202 -1.58 -9.76 3.84
N THR A 203 -2.46 -9.61 2.84
CA THR A 203 -2.50 -8.39 2.01
C THR A 203 -3.33 -7.28 2.66
N PRO A 204 -3.09 -5.99 2.34
CA PRO A 204 -3.82 -4.88 2.95
C PRO A 204 -5.35 -4.97 2.76
N GLU A 205 -5.81 -5.46 1.61
CA GLU A 205 -7.24 -5.62 1.32
C GLU A 205 -7.97 -6.55 2.30
N HIS A 206 -7.27 -7.54 2.86
CA HIS A 206 -7.87 -8.44 3.84
C HIS A 206 -8.36 -7.71 5.10
N PHE A 207 -7.77 -6.55 5.45
CA PHE A 207 -8.25 -5.78 6.59
C PHE A 207 -9.71 -5.31 6.45
N ILE A 208 -10.23 -5.20 5.23
CA ILE A 208 -11.63 -4.86 4.97
C ILE A 208 -12.57 -6.00 5.42
N LYS A 209 -12.10 -7.25 5.33
CA LYS A 209 -12.80 -8.45 5.79
C LYS A 209 -12.56 -8.74 7.28
N GLY A 210 -11.63 -8.02 7.90
CA GLY A 210 -11.33 -8.12 9.33
C GLY A 210 -12.41 -7.51 10.20
N ASN A 211 -12.22 -7.62 11.52
CA ASN A 211 -13.08 -7.00 12.52
C ASN A 211 -12.80 -5.49 12.68
N PHE A 212 -12.92 -4.76 11.58
CA PHE A 212 -12.76 -3.30 11.49
C PHE A 212 -13.91 -2.73 10.67
N LYS A 213 -14.26 -1.47 10.94
CA LYS A 213 -15.27 -0.72 10.18
C LYS A 213 -14.57 0.24 9.22
N VAL A 214 -14.94 0.19 7.95
CA VAL A 214 -14.58 1.22 6.96
C VAL A 214 -15.29 2.52 7.34
N VAL A 215 -14.54 3.60 7.55
CA VAL A 215 -15.07 4.93 7.88
C VAL A 215 -14.80 5.97 6.80
N PHE A 216 -13.95 5.65 5.83
CA PHE A 216 -13.67 6.51 4.68
C PHE A 216 -13.14 5.66 3.51
N LEU A 217 -13.53 6.04 2.29
CA LEU A 217 -13.01 5.57 1.01
C LEU A 217 -12.74 6.80 0.13
N SER A 218 -11.58 6.85 -0.53
CA SER A 218 -11.32 7.84 -1.56
C SER A 218 -12.24 7.64 -2.77
N HIS A 219 -12.54 8.71 -3.51
CA HIS A 219 -13.51 8.68 -4.62
C HIS A 219 -13.21 7.65 -5.74
N ASN A 220 -11.98 7.17 -5.83
CA ASN A 220 -11.50 6.21 -6.82
C ASN A 220 -11.58 4.75 -6.34
N LEU A 221 -12.19 4.50 -5.18
CA LEU A 221 -12.43 3.17 -4.62
C LEU A 221 -13.92 2.90 -4.39
N SER A 222 -14.35 1.66 -4.57
CA SER A 222 -15.65 1.13 -4.16
C SER A 222 -15.48 -0.17 -3.37
N ILE A 223 -16.49 -0.54 -2.58
CA ILE A 223 -16.58 -1.88 -1.98
C ILE A 223 -17.77 -2.60 -2.61
N GLU A 224 -17.49 -3.72 -3.27
CA GLU A 224 -18.49 -4.55 -3.93
C GLU A 224 -18.40 -5.98 -3.42
N LYS A 225 -19.50 -6.51 -2.89
CA LYS A 225 -19.56 -7.87 -2.32
C LYS A 225 -18.43 -8.14 -1.31
N GLY A 226 -18.08 -7.14 -0.50
CA GLY A 226 -17.02 -7.23 0.51
C GLY A 226 -15.58 -7.20 -0.02
N ASN A 227 -15.38 -6.89 -1.30
CA ASN A 227 -14.06 -6.71 -1.90
C ASN A 227 -13.85 -5.26 -2.32
N LEU A 228 -12.64 -4.75 -2.12
CA LEU A 228 -12.26 -3.43 -2.60
C LEU A 228 -12.08 -3.48 -4.11
N LYS A 229 -12.61 -2.49 -4.81
CA LYS A 229 -12.37 -2.30 -6.24
C LYS A 229 -11.89 -0.89 -6.51
N TYR A 230 -10.91 -0.78 -7.39
CA TYR A 230 -10.50 0.49 -7.95
C TYR A 230 -11.45 0.85 -9.10
N ILE A 231 -12.17 1.96 -8.93
CA ILE A 231 -13.17 2.46 -9.90
C ILE A 231 -12.68 3.69 -10.68
N GLY A 232 -11.49 4.20 -10.34
CA GLY A 232 -10.87 5.27 -11.12
C GLY A 232 -10.52 4.81 -12.54
N GLU A 233 -10.35 5.76 -13.46
CA GLU A 233 -9.81 5.41 -14.77
C GLU A 233 -8.39 4.85 -14.60
N HIS A 234 -8.21 3.57 -14.90
CA HIS A 234 -6.89 2.96 -14.89
C HIS A 234 -6.02 3.67 -15.94
N PRO A 235 -4.74 3.96 -15.70
CA PRO A 235 -3.86 4.60 -16.69
C PRO A 235 -3.83 3.87 -18.06
N LYS A 236 -4.08 2.56 -18.06
CA LYS A 236 -4.20 1.74 -19.29
C LYS A 236 -5.41 2.13 -20.15
N THR A 237 -6.55 2.46 -19.54
CA THR A 237 -7.76 2.91 -20.26
C THR A 237 -7.65 4.37 -20.68
N LEU A 238 -7.02 5.22 -19.88
CA LEU A 238 -6.64 6.59 -20.28
C LEU A 238 -5.75 6.60 -21.53
N ARG A 239 -4.73 5.73 -21.61
CA ARG A 239 -3.86 5.61 -22.80
C ARG A 239 -4.63 5.23 -24.05
N LYS A 240 -5.53 4.23 -23.97
CA LYS A 240 -6.40 3.86 -25.10
C LYS A 240 -7.31 5.01 -25.54
N LYS A 241 -7.90 5.75 -24.60
CA LYS A 241 -8.76 6.92 -24.90
C LYS A 241 -7.98 8.08 -25.51
N VAL A 242 -6.77 8.38 -25.01
CA VAL A 242 -5.91 9.45 -25.55
C VAL A 242 -5.44 9.11 -26.95
N ILE A 243 -4.95 7.88 -27.18
CA ILE A 243 -4.56 7.41 -28.51
C ILE A 243 -5.76 7.45 -29.48
N LYS A 244 -6.93 6.98 -29.04
CA LYS A 244 -8.16 7.06 -29.84
C LYS A 244 -8.52 8.50 -30.22
N ARG A 245 -8.57 9.43 -29.25
CA ARG A 245 -8.85 10.86 -29.51
C ARG A 245 -7.83 11.52 -30.44
N TYR A 246 -6.55 11.15 -30.33
CA TYR A 246 -5.51 11.65 -31.23
C TYR A 246 -5.72 11.15 -32.66
N ASN A 247 -5.98 9.86 -32.83
CA ASN A 247 -6.26 9.26 -34.14
C ASN A 247 -7.55 9.83 -34.78
N ASP A 248 -8.59 10.06 -33.97
CA ASP A 248 -9.85 10.66 -34.44
C ASP A 248 -9.62 12.11 -34.92
N LYS A 249 -8.79 12.91 -34.22
CA LYS A 249 -8.40 14.26 -34.66
C LYS A 249 -7.61 14.25 -35.97
N ILE A 250 -6.68 13.30 -36.15
CA ILE A 250 -5.93 13.16 -37.41
C ILE A 250 -6.89 12.87 -38.56
N LYS A 251 -7.83 11.93 -38.39
CA LYS A 251 -8.82 11.60 -39.42
C LYS A 251 -9.67 12.80 -39.85
N ILE A 252 -10.13 13.61 -38.90
CA ILE A 252 -10.93 14.82 -39.18
C ILE A 252 -10.13 15.85 -39.98
N ASN A 253 -8.83 16.00 -39.70
CA ASN A 253 -7.98 16.95 -40.43
C ASN A 253 -7.65 16.46 -41.85
N CYS A 254 -7.51 15.14 -42.06
CA CYS A 254 -7.31 14.56 -43.38
C CYS A 254 -8.54 14.69 -44.28
N THR A 255 -9.75 14.55 -43.75
CA THR A 255 -10.99 14.74 -44.54
C THR A 255 -11.24 16.20 -44.90
N LYS A 256 -10.94 17.15 -44.01
CA LYS A 256 -11.04 18.59 -44.34
C LYS A 256 -10.07 19.04 -45.42
N LYS A 257 -8.85 18.49 -45.47
CA LYS A 257 -7.88 18.81 -46.53
C LYS A 257 -8.33 18.36 -47.93
N LYS A 258 -9.09 17.28 -48.05
CA LYS A 258 -9.62 16.80 -49.33
C LYS A 258 -10.77 17.64 -49.89
N HIS A 259 -11.45 18.42 -49.06
CA HIS A 259 -12.55 19.29 -49.50
C HIS A 259 -12.12 20.70 -49.91
N ASN A 260 -10.92 21.15 -49.52
CA ASN A 260 -10.39 22.48 -49.86
C ASN A 260 -9.41 22.47 -51.04
N SER A 261 -9.29 21.33 -51.75
CA SER A 261 -8.40 21.15 -52.90
C SER A 261 -9.15 20.97 -54.22
N ASN A 262 -10.42 21.38 -54.27
CA ASN A 262 -11.25 21.47 -55.48
C ASN A 262 -11.64 22.92 -55.71
#